data_AF-A0A1H6Z3T8-F1
#
_entry.id   AF-A0A1H6Z3T8-F1
#
_cell.length_a   1.000
_cell.length_b   1.000
_cell.length_c   1.000
_cell.angle_alpha   90.00
_cell.angle_beta   90.00
_cell.angle_gamma   90.00
#
_symmetry.space_group_name_H-M   'P 1'
#
loop_
_entity.id
_entity.type
_entity.pdbx_description
1 polymer ?
#
loop_
_entity_poly.entity_id
_entity_poly.type
_entity_poly.pdbx_seq_one_letter_code
_entity_poly.pdbx_strand_id
1 'polypeptide(L)'
;MDVLFFLKDRTRLIRQFYEHGTSPFNEIIRKIEAEEEPYVPPYSEDGEPPFLSEWIDADELREVTGRCCLSMLSASLQLYFRTWERDLGLNCGKAFKVEFKNEGIVGGYRACLASCAGIDWTRCPADLDIIEQVVLARNRDQHPESITSVRVTHAEKDRQRYPRPFFMSEREAALFEEGDEPALFMSPSVHVSRDKLMKAIEQVEYLCEWLEEKMFDAKYPARILRD
;
A
#
# COMPACT_ATOMS: atom_id res chain seq x y z
N MET A 1 20.03 -16.96 -5.18
CA MET A 1 19.05 -16.74 -4.10
C MET A 1 17.69 -16.72 -4.76
N ASP A 2 16.70 -17.41 -4.21
CA ASP A 2 15.33 -17.34 -4.71
C ASP A 2 14.68 -16.07 -4.15
N VAL A 3 14.71 -14.99 -4.92
CA VAL A 3 14.29 -13.65 -4.45
C VAL A 3 12.77 -13.61 -4.28
N LEU A 4 12.05 -14.24 -5.22
CA LEU A 4 10.60 -14.37 -5.18
C LEU A 4 10.11 -15.16 -3.96
N PHE A 5 10.79 -16.25 -3.58
CA PHE A 5 10.45 -17.00 -2.36
C PHE A 5 10.44 -16.10 -1.12
N PHE A 6 11.49 -15.29 -0.93
CA PHE A 6 11.56 -14.39 0.23
C PHE A 6 10.53 -13.26 0.15
N LEU A 7 10.19 -12.77 -1.04
CA LEU A 7 9.08 -11.84 -1.20
C LEU A 7 7.76 -12.47 -0.74
N LYS A 8 7.46 -13.69 -1.23
CA LYS A 8 6.22 -14.42 -0.91
C LYS A 8 6.11 -14.75 0.58
N ASP A 9 7.22 -15.09 1.23
CA ASP A 9 7.22 -15.31 2.68
C ASP A 9 6.90 -14.01 3.45
N ARG A 10 7.46 -12.88 3.00
CA ARG A 10 7.18 -11.57 3.60
C ARG A 10 5.73 -11.13 3.37
N THR A 11 5.17 -11.30 2.17
CA THR A 11 3.77 -10.97 1.89
C THR A 11 2.80 -11.86 2.67
N ARG A 12 3.11 -13.17 2.79
CA ARG A 12 2.37 -14.09 3.67
C ARG A 12 2.35 -13.59 5.12
N LEU A 13 3.49 -13.15 5.66
CA LEU A 13 3.57 -12.60 7.02
C LEU A 13 2.79 -11.28 7.15
N ILE A 14 2.79 -10.42 6.14
CA ILE A 14 1.99 -9.18 6.14
C ILE A 14 0.50 -9.50 6.23
N ARG A 15 0.01 -10.47 5.44
CA ARG A 15 -1.40 -10.91 5.51
C ARG A 15 -1.74 -11.41 6.91
N GLN A 16 -0.91 -12.27 7.50
CA GLN A 16 -1.12 -12.80 8.85
C GLN A 16 -1.08 -11.69 9.91
N PHE A 17 -0.13 -10.76 9.81
CA PHE A 17 -0.02 -9.64 10.73
C PHE A 17 -1.27 -8.75 10.69
N TYR A 18 -1.80 -8.45 9.51
CA TYR A 18 -3.04 -7.68 9.40
C TYR A 18 -4.25 -8.39 10.02
N GLU A 19 -4.47 -9.66 9.64
CA GLU A 19 -5.64 -10.42 10.11
C GLU A 19 -5.63 -10.59 11.64
N HIS A 20 -4.48 -10.95 12.21
CA HIS A 20 -4.35 -11.12 13.65
C HIS A 20 -4.29 -9.79 14.40
N GLY A 21 -3.63 -8.77 13.82
CA GLY A 21 -3.47 -7.46 14.44
C GLY A 21 -4.78 -6.67 14.50
N THR A 22 -5.63 -6.78 13.48
CA THR A 22 -6.92 -6.06 13.43
C THR A 22 -8.06 -6.78 14.13
N SER A 23 -7.95 -8.09 14.38
CA SER A 23 -8.97 -8.91 15.04
C SER A 23 -9.55 -8.30 16.34
N PRO A 24 -8.74 -7.89 17.34
CA PRO A 24 -9.30 -7.31 18.56
C PRO A 24 -10.05 -5.99 18.31
N PHE A 25 -9.56 -5.14 17.39
CA PHE A 25 -10.21 -3.86 17.08
C PHE A 25 -11.53 -4.05 16.33
N ASN A 26 -11.56 -4.99 15.38
CA ASN A 26 -12.79 -5.37 14.71
C ASN A 26 -13.84 -5.91 15.68
N GLU A 27 -13.41 -6.66 16.71
CA GLU A 27 -14.30 -7.20 17.73
C GLU A 27 -14.87 -6.09 18.62
N ILE A 28 -14.07 -5.09 18.99
CA ILE A 28 -14.55 -3.91 19.73
C ILE A 28 -15.62 -3.17 18.92
N ILE A 29 -15.33 -2.84 17.67
CA ILE A 29 -16.26 -2.16 16.76
C ILE A 29 -17.56 -2.97 16.63
N ARG A 30 -17.47 -4.28 16.34
CA ARG A 30 -18.62 -5.18 16.21
C ARG A 30 -19.49 -5.17 17.47
N LYS A 31 -18.88 -5.30 18.65
CA LYS A 31 -19.63 -5.36 19.91
C LYS A 31 -20.29 -4.05 20.27
N ILE A 32 -19.63 -2.91 20.02
CA ILE A 32 -20.24 -1.58 20.22
C ILE A 32 -21.45 -1.42 19.29
N GLU A 33 -21.31 -1.75 18.00
CA GLU A 33 -22.39 -1.63 17.02
C GLU A 33 -23.56 -2.58 17.28
N ALA A 34 -23.30 -3.74 17.89
CA ALA A 34 -24.29 -4.75 18.24
C ALA A 34 -24.83 -4.62 19.67
N GLU A 35 -24.36 -3.63 20.44
CA GLU A 35 -24.67 -3.46 21.87
C GLU A 35 -24.43 -4.74 22.69
N GLU A 36 -23.31 -5.43 22.42
CA GLU A 36 -22.89 -6.66 23.10
C GLU A 36 -21.93 -6.37 24.27
N GLU A 37 -22.04 -7.14 25.35
CA GLU A 37 -21.14 -7.05 26.52
C GLU A 37 -19.64 -7.06 26.14
N PRO A 38 -18.83 -6.11 26.66
CA PRO A 38 -19.13 -5.13 27.73
C PRO A 38 -19.73 -3.78 27.27
N TYR A 39 -20.10 -3.64 25.99
CA TYR A 39 -20.50 -2.38 25.37
C TYR A 39 -22.03 -2.23 25.27
N VAL A 40 -22.73 -2.52 26.37
CA VAL A 40 -24.17 -2.30 26.49
C VAL A 40 -24.40 -0.87 27.00
N PRO A 41 -25.09 0.01 26.24
CA PRO A 41 -25.30 1.40 26.65
C PRO A 41 -26.05 1.52 27.99
N PRO A 42 -25.52 2.25 28.99
CA PRO A 42 -26.36 2.73 30.07
C PRO A 42 -27.31 3.83 29.54
N TYR A 43 -28.45 4.03 30.20
CA TYR A 43 -29.29 5.19 29.92
C TYR A 43 -28.49 6.49 30.12
N SER A 44 -28.47 7.36 29.12
CA SER A 44 -27.79 8.66 29.15
C SER A 44 -28.64 9.71 28.41
N GLU A 45 -28.68 10.93 28.97
CA GLU A 45 -29.35 12.10 28.36
C GLU A 45 -28.35 13.08 27.73
N ASP A 46 -27.05 12.79 27.79
CA ASP A 46 -25.98 13.72 27.38
C ASP A 46 -25.85 13.86 25.85
N GLY A 47 -26.59 13.06 25.08
CA GLY A 47 -26.66 13.12 23.61
C GLY A 47 -25.41 12.57 22.88
N GLU A 48 -24.33 12.29 23.59
CA GLU A 48 -23.15 11.62 23.04
C GLU A 48 -23.40 10.12 22.86
N PRO A 49 -22.99 9.52 21.73
CA PRO A 49 -23.05 8.08 21.55
C PRO A 49 -22.24 7.35 22.64
N PRO A 50 -22.82 6.34 23.30
CA PRO A 50 -22.11 5.52 24.28
C PRO A 50 -20.91 4.84 23.63
N PHE A 51 -19.78 4.78 24.33
CA PHE A 51 -18.53 4.15 23.88
C PHE A 51 -17.93 4.74 22.59
N LEU A 52 -18.25 6.01 22.25
CA LEU A 52 -17.73 6.66 21.06
C LEU A 52 -16.19 6.70 21.04
N SER A 53 -15.55 6.97 22.17
CA SER A 53 -14.08 7.00 22.26
C SER A 53 -13.46 5.65 21.96
N GLU A 54 -14.01 4.57 22.50
CA GLU A 54 -13.54 3.20 22.28
C GLU A 54 -13.71 2.78 20.81
N TRP A 55 -14.82 3.19 20.19
CA TRP A 55 -15.04 2.94 18.76
C TRP A 55 -14.00 3.69 17.91
N ILE A 56 -13.78 4.98 18.19
CA ILE A 56 -12.80 5.82 17.47
C ILE A 56 -11.39 5.25 17.62
N ASP A 57 -10.99 4.88 18.84
CA ASP A 57 -9.66 4.33 19.11
C ASP A 57 -9.48 2.98 18.38
N ALA A 58 -10.50 2.11 18.40
CA ALA A 58 -10.44 0.83 17.69
C ALA A 58 -10.35 1.02 16.16
N ASP A 59 -11.12 1.94 15.60
CA ASP A 59 -11.08 2.25 14.16
C ASP A 59 -9.71 2.81 13.75
N GLU A 60 -9.15 3.74 14.53
CA GLU A 60 -7.83 4.30 14.25
C GLU A 60 -6.73 3.24 14.38
N LEU A 61 -6.78 2.37 15.41
CA LEU A 61 -5.81 1.29 15.58
C LEU A 61 -5.86 0.28 14.42
N ARG A 62 -7.06 0.02 13.89
CA ARG A 62 -7.24 -0.78 12.67
C ARG A 62 -6.57 -0.11 11.47
N GLU A 63 -6.77 1.19 11.29
CA GLU A 63 -6.14 1.95 10.21
C GLU A 63 -4.60 2.01 10.32
N VAL A 64 -4.07 2.28 11.53
CA VAL A 64 -2.62 2.25 11.81
C VAL A 64 -2.03 0.88 11.46
N THR A 65 -2.73 -0.20 11.80
CA THR A 65 -2.30 -1.57 11.47
C THR A 65 -2.22 -1.77 9.95
N GLY A 66 -3.21 -1.29 9.20
CA GLY A 66 -3.19 -1.29 7.75
C GLY A 66 -2.03 -0.48 7.15
N ARG A 67 -1.76 0.73 7.64
CA ARG A 67 -0.63 1.56 7.19
C ARG A 67 0.72 0.93 7.50
N CYS A 68 0.86 0.28 8.65
CA CYS A 68 2.04 -0.52 8.99
C CYS A 68 2.26 -1.66 7.98
N CYS A 69 1.19 -2.33 7.55
CA CYS A 69 1.27 -3.36 6.50
C CYS A 69 1.75 -2.78 5.16
N LEU A 70 1.29 -1.59 4.77
CA LEU A 70 1.79 -0.91 3.55
C LEU A 70 3.28 -0.57 3.67
N SER A 71 3.73 -0.16 4.85
CA SER A 71 5.15 0.09 5.12
C SER A 71 5.99 -1.17 4.92
N MET A 72 5.54 -2.30 5.46
CA MET A 72 6.18 -3.61 5.28
C MET A 72 6.16 -4.06 3.80
N LEU A 73 5.05 -3.85 3.10
CA LEU A 73 4.90 -4.21 1.69
C LEU A 73 5.84 -3.39 0.79
N SER A 74 5.85 -2.07 0.98
CA SER A 74 6.76 -1.16 0.27
C SER A 74 8.22 -1.56 0.50
N ALA A 75 8.62 -1.81 1.76
CA ALA A 75 9.98 -2.24 2.07
C ALA A 75 10.33 -3.59 1.41
N SER A 76 9.39 -4.54 1.35
CA SER A 76 9.60 -5.83 0.71
C SER A 76 9.80 -5.72 -0.80
N LEU A 77 9.02 -4.87 -1.48
CA LEU A 77 9.19 -4.57 -2.89
C LEU A 77 10.54 -3.88 -3.18
N GLN A 78 10.95 -2.92 -2.35
CA GLN A 78 12.25 -2.26 -2.50
C GLN A 78 13.42 -3.24 -2.33
N LEU A 79 13.32 -4.16 -1.35
CA LEU A 79 14.31 -5.21 -1.16
C LEU A 79 14.38 -6.16 -2.36
N TYR A 80 13.23 -6.53 -2.94
CA TYR A 80 13.16 -7.33 -4.15
C TYR A 80 13.95 -6.67 -5.29
N PHE A 81 13.63 -5.40 -5.60
CA PHE A 81 14.32 -4.67 -6.67
C PHE A 81 15.82 -4.50 -6.41
N ARG A 82 16.22 -4.09 -5.21
CA ARG A 82 17.65 -3.92 -4.86
C ARG A 82 18.44 -5.22 -4.91
N THR A 83 17.79 -6.33 -4.55
CA THR A 83 18.42 -7.65 -4.62
C THR A 83 18.71 -8.01 -6.07
N TRP A 84 17.73 -7.84 -6.97
CA TRP A 84 17.93 -8.09 -8.40
C TRP A 84 18.90 -7.11 -9.06
N GLU A 85 18.85 -5.83 -8.70
CA GLU A 85 19.82 -4.82 -9.14
C GLU A 85 21.26 -5.26 -8.83
N ARG A 86 21.51 -5.69 -7.58
CA ARG A 86 22.82 -6.21 -7.17
C ARG A 86 23.19 -7.48 -7.91
N ASP A 87 22.26 -8.42 -8.02
CA ASP A 87 22.49 -9.74 -8.62
C ASP A 87 22.75 -9.67 -10.14
N LEU A 88 22.25 -8.62 -10.81
CA LEU A 88 22.53 -8.30 -12.21
C LEU A 88 23.74 -7.37 -12.38
N GLY A 89 24.36 -6.90 -11.29
CA GLY A 89 25.48 -5.95 -11.35
C GLY A 89 25.09 -4.56 -11.85
N LEU A 90 23.82 -4.17 -11.71
CA LEU A 90 23.29 -2.88 -12.15
C LEU A 90 23.52 -1.80 -11.09
N ASN A 91 23.47 -0.55 -11.54
CA ASN A 91 23.47 0.63 -10.66
C ASN A 91 22.34 1.57 -11.11
N CYS A 92 21.11 1.10 -10.92
CA CYS A 92 19.88 1.75 -11.38
C CYS A 92 19.75 3.15 -10.78
N GLY A 93 20.01 3.29 -9.47
CA GLY A 93 19.89 4.58 -8.78
C GLY A 93 20.82 5.67 -9.33
N LYS A 94 22.00 5.30 -9.84
CA LYS A 94 22.93 6.25 -10.46
C LYS A 94 22.60 6.49 -11.94
N ALA A 95 22.30 5.42 -12.69
CA ALA A 95 22.07 5.49 -14.14
C ALA A 95 20.72 6.14 -14.51
N PHE A 96 19.69 5.95 -13.68
CA PHE A 96 18.31 6.41 -13.92
C PHE A 96 17.85 7.43 -12.88
N LYS A 97 18.78 8.28 -12.41
CA LYS A 97 18.53 9.23 -11.31
C LYS A 97 17.34 10.16 -11.59
N VAL A 98 17.10 10.52 -12.86
CA VAL A 98 16.01 11.42 -13.24
C VAL A 98 14.66 10.74 -13.08
N GLU A 99 14.57 9.48 -13.51
CA GLU A 99 13.38 8.65 -13.43
C GLU A 99 13.03 8.33 -11.98
N PHE A 100 14.02 7.95 -11.15
CA PHE A 100 13.81 7.78 -9.71
C PHE A 100 13.31 9.06 -9.01
N LYS A 101 13.72 10.24 -9.50
CA LYS A 101 13.31 11.53 -8.93
C LYS A 101 11.88 11.91 -9.35
N ASN A 102 11.54 11.70 -10.62
CA ASN A 102 10.31 12.21 -11.21
C ASN A 102 9.15 11.20 -11.15
N GLU A 103 9.45 9.91 -11.27
CA GLU A 103 8.47 8.82 -11.37
C GLU A 103 8.50 7.89 -10.15
N GLY A 104 9.28 8.24 -9.13
CA GLY A 104 9.41 7.45 -7.92
C GLY A 104 10.20 6.16 -8.12
N ILE A 105 10.14 5.29 -7.12
CA ILE A 105 10.94 4.06 -7.09
C ILE A 105 10.47 3.05 -8.14
N VAL A 106 9.16 2.94 -8.38
CA VAL A 106 8.60 2.01 -9.37
C VAL A 106 8.98 2.47 -10.77
N GLY A 107 8.82 3.76 -11.08
CA GLY A 107 9.24 4.33 -12.37
C GLY A 107 10.75 4.22 -12.62
N GLY A 108 11.56 4.50 -11.60
CA GLY A 108 13.02 4.34 -11.68
C GLY A 108 13.47 2.91 -12.00
N TYR A 109 12.92 1.91 -11.30
CA TYR A 109 13.21 0.51 -11.61
C TYR A 109 12.62 0.06 -12.95
N ARG A 110 11.44 0.57 -13.32
CA ARG A 110 10.84 0.31 -14.64
C ARG A 110 11.77 0.74 -15.77
N ALA A 111 12.27 1.98 -15.72
CA ALA A 111 13.20 2.52 -16.71
C ALA A 111 14.52 1.73 -16.73
N CYS A 112 15.07 1.44 -15.55
CA CYS A 112 16.32 0.69 -15.45
C CYS A 112 16.21 -0.71 -16.07
N LEU A 113 15.17 -1.46 -15.71
CA LEU A 113 15.01 -2.83 -16.15
C LEU A 113 14.58 -2.93 -17.63
N ALA A 114 13.84 -1.95 -18.13
CA ALA A 114 13.55 -1.85 -19.57
C ALA A 114 14.85 -1.68 -20.38
N SER A 115 15.72 -0.76 -19.93
CA SER A 115 16.96 -0.42 -20.63
C SER A 115 18.05 -1.48 -20.47
N CYS A 116 18.24 -2.00 -19.26
CA CYS A 116 19.35 -2.90 -18.94
C CYS A 116 19.03 -4.39 -19.10
N ALA A 117 17.76 -4.78 -18.93
CA ALA A 117 17.32 -6.19 -19.01
C ALA A 117 16.34 -6.45 -20.16
N GLY A 118 16.06 -5.45 -21.02
CA GLY A 118 15.19 -5.61 -22.18
C GLY A 118 13.72 -5.92 -21.83
N ILE A 119 13.28 -5.54 -20.63
CA ILE A 119 11.94 -5.88 -20.16
C ILE A 119 10.87 -5.04 -20.86
N ASP A 120 9.93 -5.72 -21.53
CA ASP A 120 8.73 -5.14 -22.12
C ASP A 120 7.60 -5.06 -21.08
N TRP A 121 7.45 -3.86 -20.50
CA TRP A 121 6.43 -3.56 -19.49
C TRP A 121 4.99 -3.53 -20.01
N THR A 122 4.76 -3.54 -21.33
CA THR A 122 3.40 -3.61 -21.88
C THR A 122 2.72 -4.95 -21.60
N ARG A 123 3.51 -5.97 -21.28
CA ARG A 123 3.06 -7.33 -20.91
C ARG A 123 2.97 -7.55 -19.41
N CYS A 124 3.14 -6.50 -18.60
CA CYS A 124 3.06 -6.59 -17.15
C CYS A 124 1.61 -6.87 -16.73
N PRO A 125 1.33 -7.97 -16.00
CA PRO A 125 -0.02 -8.31 -15.57
C PRO A 125 -0.48 -7.50 -14.34
N ALA A 126 0.45 -6.84 -13.65
CA ALA A 126 0.16 -6.09 -12.44
C ALA A 126 -0.24 -4.64 -12.75
N ASP A 127 -1.14 -4.13 -11.93
CA ASP A 127 -1.50 -2.72 -11.87
C ASP A 127 -0.40 -1.92 -11.16
N LEU A 128 0.45 -1.27 -11.97
CA LEU A 128 1.57 -0.48 -11.47
C LEU A 128 1.14 0.79 -10.73
N ASP A 129 -0.06 1.30 -10.99
CA ASP A 129 -0.57 2.49 -10.31
C ASP A 129 -0.98 2.16 -8.87
N ILE A 130 -1.54 0.98 -8.62
CA ILE A 130 -1.75 0.47 -7.25
C ILE A 130 -0.42 0.33 -6.51
N ILE A 131 0.60 -0.26 -7.17
CA ILE A 131 1.91 -0.49 -6.56
C ILE A 131 2.62 0.82 -6.24
N GLU A 132 2.55 1.82 -7.13
CA GLU A 132 3.09 3.15 -6.86
C GLU A 132 2.37 3.79 -5.67
N GLN A 133 1.04 3.66 -5.58
CA GLN A 133 0.27 4.19 -4.46
C GLN A 133 0.59 3.51 -3.12
N VAL A 134 1.08 2.26 -3.09
CA VAL A 134 1.63 1.66 -1.86
C VAL A 134 2.81 2.47 -1.33
N VAL A 135 3.72 2.89 -2.23
CA VAL A 135 4.90 3.70 -1.86
C VAL A 135 4.48 5.10 -1.43
N LEU A 136 3.54 5.72 -2.16
CA LEU A 136 3.03 7.05 -1.83
C LEU A 136 2.31 7.07 -0.47
N ALA A 137 1.39 6.14 -0.23
CA ALA A 137 0.67 6.01 1.03
C ALA A 137 1.64 5.79 2.22
N ARG A 138 2.62 4.90 2.05
CA ARG A 138 3.70 4.70 3.03
C ARG A 138 4.47 5.99 3.31
N ASN A 139 4.79 6.79 2.29
CA ASN A 139 5.52 8.03 2.49
C ASN A 139 4.71 9.06 3.29
N ARG A 140 3.38 9.08 3.14
CA ARG A 140 2.51 9.96 3.93
C ARG A 140 2.49 9.56 5.41
N ASP A 141 2.39 8.27 5.69
CA ASP A 141 2.43 7.75 7.06
C ASP A 141 3.76 8.04 7.78
N GLN A 142 4.89 7.99 7.04
CA GLN A 142 6.21 8.28 7.63
C GLN A 142 6.52 9.78 7.81
N HIS A 143 5.73 10.65 7.21
CA HIS A 143 5.95 12.10 7.26
C HIS A 143 4.65 12.80 7.72
N PRO A 144 4.20 12.55 8.97
CA PRO A 144 3.01 13.18 9.50
C PRO A 144 3.19 14.70 9.59
N GLU A 145 2.12 15.45 9.30
CA GLU A 145 2.16 16.92 9.23
C GLU A 145 1.96 17.60 10.59
N SER A 146 1.30 16.92 11.54
CA SER A 146 1.03 17.44 12.87
C SER A 146 1.10 16.33 13.91
N ILE A 147 1.56 16.68 15.12
CA ILE A 147 1.49 15.81 16.30
C ILE A 147 0.08 15.72 16.89
N THR A 148 -0.80 16.68 16.55
CA THR A 148 -2.16 16.78 17.09
C THR A 148 -3.17 15.89 16.35
N SER A 149 -2.74 15.17 15.32
CA SER A 149 -3.59 14.29 14.55
C SER A 149 -2.82 13.04 14.14
N VAL A 150 -3.47 11.90 14.29
CA VAL A 150 -3.02 10.59 13.80
C VAL A 150 -3.51 10.31 12.38
N ARG A 151 -4.41 11.15 11.86
CA ARG A 151 -4.99 11.02 10.53
C ARG A 151 -3.93 11.26 9.46
N VAL A 152 -3.77 10.29 8.57
CA VAL A 152 -2.89 10.40 7.40
C VAL A 152 -3.74 10.70 6.18
N THR A 153 -3.33 11.68 5.36
CA THR A 153 -4.06 12.12 4.16
C THR A 153 -3.22 11.96 2.90
N HIS A 154 -3.89 11.81 1.75
CA HIS A 154 -3.24 11.84 0.44
C HIS A 154 -2.65 13.22 0.15
N ALA A 155 -1.44 13.29 -0.43
CA ALA A 155 -0.84 14.56 -0.81
C ALA A 155 -1.53 15.17 -2.03
N GLU A 156 -1.65 16.51 -2.04
CA GLU A 156 -2.27 17.28 -3.12
C GLU A 156 -1.74 16.90 -4.51
N LYS A 157 -0.41 16.89 -4.64
CA LYS A 157 0.28 16.55 -5.91
C LYS A 157 -0.06 15.15 -6.41
N ASP A 158 -0.29 14.20 -5.51
CA ASP A 158 -0.57 12.82 -5.87
C ASP A 158 -2.02 12.69 -6.35
N ARG A 159 -2.93 13.54 -5.82
CA ARG A 159 -4.33 13.62 -6.27
C ARG A 159 -4.47 14.18 -7.69
N GLN A 160 -3.53 15.01 -8.14
CA GLN A 160 -3.52 15.45 -9.54
C GLN A 160 -3.30 14.28 -10.50
N ARG A 161 -2.49 13.29 -10.10
CA ARG A 161 -2.23 12.07 -10.86
C ARG A 161 -3.29 11.00 -10.61
N TYR A 162 -3.78 10.89 -9.38
CA TYR A 162 -4.80 9.94 -8.95
C TYR A 162 -5.98 10.69 -8.33
N PRO A 163 -6.91 11.25 -9.14
CA PRO A 163 -8.05 12.00 -8.64
C PRO A 163 -8.94 11.20 -7.69
N ARG A 164 -8.97 9.88 -7.90
CA ARG A 164 -9.56 8.88 -6.99
C ARG A 164 -8.46 7.93 -6.51
N PRO A 165 -7.74 8.27 -5.43
CA PRO A 165 -6.70 7.41 -4.88
C PRO A 165 -7.26 6.04 -4.48
N PHE A 166 -6.49 4.99 -4.75
CA PHE A 166 -6.85 3.61 -4.45
C PHE A 166 -7.14 3.40 -2.95
N PHE A 167 -6.39 4.08 -2.07
CA PHE A 167 -6.57 4.01 -0.61
C PHE A 167 -7.57 5.03 -0.05
N MET A 168 -8.51 5.57 -0.85
CA MET A 168 -9.58 6.46 -0.35
C MET A 168 -10.79 5.69 0.20
N SER A 169 -11.35 6.02 1.36
CA SER A 169 -12.54 5.30 1.86
C SER A 169 -13.75 5.44 0.93
N GLU A 170 -14.65 4.46 0.89
CA GLU A 170 -15.85 4.55 0.04
C GLU A 170 -16.78 5.69 0.44
N ARG A 171 -16.84 6.00 1.74
CA ARG A 171 -17.58 7.16 2.26
C ARG A 171 -17.01 8.46 1.70
N GLU A 172 -15.70 8.63 1.69
CA GLU A 172 -15.05 9.79 1.08
C GLU A 172 -15.27 9.78 -0.44
N ALA A 173 -15.17 8.63 -1.10
CA ALA A 173 -15.40 8.51 -2.55
C ALA A 173 -16.82 8.92 -2.97
N ALA A 174 -17.85 8.55 -2.21
CA ALA A 174 -19.23 8.94 -2.47
C ALA A 174 -19.41 10.47 -2.42
N LEU A 175 -18.73 11.14 -1.48
CA LEU A 175 -18.72 12.60 -1.38
C LEU A 175 -18.05 13.27 -2.60
N PHE A 176 -17.23 12.56 -3.38
CA PHE A 176 -16.66 13.04 -4.65
C PHE A 176 -17.62 12.87 -5.85
N GLU A 177 -18.64 12.01 -5.78
CA GLU A 177 -19.51 11.71 -6.94
C GLU A 177 -20.70 12.66 -7.07
N GLU A 178 -21.16 13.28 -5.97
CA GLU A 178 -22.40 14.07 -5.93
C GLU A 178 -22.32 15.48 -6.52
N GLY A 179 -21.18 15.87 -7.10
CA GLY A 179 -21.08 17.06 -7.95
C GLY A 179 -20.74 18.35 -7.20
N ASP A 180 -19.96 19.18 -7.88
CA ASP A 180 -19.08 20.24 -7.38
C ASP A 180 -17.86 19.71 -6.61
N GLU A 181 -16.67 20.25 -6.92
CA GLU A 181 -15.44 20.02 -6.16
C GLU A 181 -15.81 19.92 -4.68
N PRO A 182 -15.62 18.77 -4.01
CA PRO A 182 -16.15 18.67 -2.68
C PRO A 182 -15.51 19.77 -1.88
N ALA A 183 -16.35 20.49 -1.14
CA ALA A 183 -15.99 21.28 0.02
C ALA A 183 -15.35 20.40 1.12
N LEU A 184 -14.46 19.50 0.73
CA LEU A 184 -13.42 18.92 1.54
C LEU A 184 -12.49 20.07 1.90
N PHE A 185 -12.87 20.80 2.94
CA PHE A 185 -11.93 21.61 3.73
C PHE A 185 -10.72 20.78 4.22
N MET A 186 -10.73 19.45 4.03
CA MET A 186 -9.67 18.52 4.39
C MET A 186 -9.39 17.53 3.27
N SER A 187 -8.11 17.23 3.04
CA SER A 187 -7.71 16.15 2.11
C SER A 187 -8.28 14.78 2.52
N PRO A 188 -8.57 13.87 1.56
CA PRO A 188 -9.06 12.53 1.86
C PRO A 188 -8.02 11.72 2.62
N SER A 189 -8.51 10.90 3.55
CA SER A 189 -7.67 10.03 4.38
C SER A 189 -7.07 8.87 3.57
N VAL A 190 -5.90 8.41 4.01
CA VAL A 190 -5.31 7.14 3.56
C VAL A 190 -5.97 6.04 4.37
N HIS A 191 -6.98 5.42 3.78
CA HIS A 191 -7.80 4.35 4.32
C HIS A 191 -7.35 2.98 3.78
N VAL A 192 -6.83 2.14 4.68
CA VAL A 192 -6.27 0.82 4.33
C VAL A 192 -7.20 -0.29 4.81
N SER A 193 -8.30 -0.46 4.07
CA SER A 193 -9.19 -1.59 4.29
C SER A 193 -8.51 -2.94 4.01
N ARG A 194 -9.07 -4.00 4.58
CA ARG A 194 -8.61 -5.38 4.37
C ARG A 194 -8.49 -5.69 2.89
N ASP A 195 -9.54 -5.46 2.11
CA ASP A 195 -9.60 -5.84 0.71
C ASP A 195 -8.58 -5.05 -0.13
N LYS A 196 -8.39 -3.77 0.19
CA LYS A 196 -7.38 -2.94 -0.48
C LYS A 196 -5.97 -3.39 -0.18
N LEU A 197 -5.68 -3.73 1.07
CA LEU A 197 -4.38 -4.31 1.43
C LEU A 197 -4.16 -5.64 0.71
N MET A 198 -5.14 -6.54 0.72
CA MET A 198 -5.02 -7.84 0.07
C MET A 198 -4.79 -7.69 -1.43
N LYS A 199 -5.49 -6.74 -2.07
CA LYS A 199 -5.31 -6.41 -3.48
C LYS A 199 -3.94 -5.80 -3.77
N ALA A 200 -3.46 -4.88 -2.94
CA ALA A 200 -2.14 -4.29 -3.09
C ALA A 200 -1.02 -5.33 -2.98
N ILE A 201 -1.14 -6.27 -2.03
CA ILE A 201 -0.20 -7.40 -1.90
C ILE A 201 -0.25 -8.26 -3.16
N GLU A 202 -1.44 -8.57 -3.66
CA GLU A 202 -1.63 -9.39 -4.86
C GLU A 202 -1.00 -8.73 -6.10
N GLN A 203 -1.13 -7.41 -6.27
CA GLN A 203 -0.47 -6.69 -7.38
C GLN A 203 1.06 -6.73 -7.26
N VAL A 204 1.61 -6.58 -6.05
CA VAL A 204 3.06 -6.73 -5.82
C VAL A 204 3.52 -8.15 -6.14
N GLU A 205 2.77 -9.17 -5.73
CA GLU A 205 3.07 -10.57 -6.03
C GLU A 205 3.03 -10.82 -7.54
N TYR A 206 2.00 -10.38 -8.26
CA TYR A 206 1.93 -10.50 -9.72
C TYR A 206 3.09 -9.83 -10.44
N LEU A 207 3.48 -8.63 -10.00
CA LEU A 207 4.62 -7.93 -10.57
C LEU A 207 5.90 -8.75 -10.41
N CYS A 208 6.17 -9.19 -9.18
CA CYS A 208 7.42 -9.87 -8.88
C CYS A 208 7.47 -11.29 -9.46
N GLU A 209 6.37 -12.03 -9.48
CA GLU A 209 6.28 -13.32 -10.19
C GLU A 209 6.60 -13.16 -11.67
N TRP A 210 5.99 -12.17 -12.32
CA TRP A 210 6.22 -11.90 -13.74
C TRP A 210 7.64 -11.40 -14.04
N LEU A 211 8.24 -10.64 -13.12
CA LEU A 211 9.62 -10.17 -13.24
C LEU A 211 10.62 -11.29 -13.02
N GLU A 212 10.37 -12.21 -12.09
CA GLU A 212 11.34 -13.22 -11.66
C GLU A 212 11.90 -14.01 -12.85
N GLU A 213 11.03 -14.48 -13.75
CA GLU A 213 11.43 -15.18 -14.98
C GLU A 213 12.38 -14.33 -15.85
N LYS A 214 12.05 -13.05 -16.04
CA LYS A 214 12.81 -12.11 -16.87
C LYS A 214 14.15 -11.76 -16.23
N MET A 215 14.20 -11.68 -14.91
CA MET A 215 15.43 -11.46 -14.17
C MET A 215 16.38 -12.66 -14.29
N PHE A 216 15.83 -13.89 -14.23
CA PHE A 216 16.63 -15.08 -14.48
C PHE A 216 17.18 -15.12 -15.90
N ASP A 217 16.37 -14.78 -16.90
CA ASP A 217 16.78 -14.73 -18.31
C ASP A 217 17.88 -13.69 -18.55
N ALA A 218 17.74 -12.50 -17.94
CA ALA A 218 18.75 -11.46 -18.01
C ALA A 218 20.07 -11.87 -17.30
N LYS A 219 19.98 -12.58 -16.17
CA LYS A 219 21.14 -13.04 -15.40
C LYS A 219 21.85 -14.23 -16.04
N TYR A 220 21.10 -15.12 -16.69
CA TYR A 220 21.60 -16.35 -17.28
C TYR A 220 21.19 -16.48 -18.76
N PRO A 221 21.81 -15.71 -19.68
CA PRO A 221 21.41 -15.70 -21.10
C PRO A 221 21.49 -17.07 -21.79
N ALA A 222 22.34 -17.96 -21.29
CA ALA A 222 22.48 -19.34 -21.79
C ALA A 222 21.21 -20.20 -21.57
N ARG A 223 20.27 -19.77 -20.73
CA ARG A 223 18.97 -20.43 -20.52
C ARG A 223 18.05 -20.27 -21.74
N ILE A 224 18.09 -19.09 -22.37
CA ILE A 224 17.26 -18.76 -23.55
C ILE A 224 17.69 -19.59 -24.79
N LEU A 225 18.95 -20.02 -24.86
CA LEU A 225 19.49 -20.74 -26.02
C LEU A 225 19.15 -22.25 -26.03
N ARG A 226 18.40 -22.75 -25.04
CA ARG A 226 18.09 -24.20 -24.89
C ARG A 226 16.61 -24.55 -25.08
N ASP A 227 15.76 -23.55 -25.27
CA ASP A 227 14.35 -23.70 -25.65
C ASP A 227 14.14 -23.29 -27.11
#